data_AF-A0A087GLS9-F1
#
_entry.id   AF-A0A087GLS9-F1
#
_cell.length_a   1.000
_cell.length_b   1.000
_cell.length_c   1.000
_cell.angle_alpha   90.00
_cell.angle_beta   90.00
_cell.angle_gamma   90.00
#
_symmetry.space_group_name_H-M   'P 1'
#
loop_
_entity.id
_entity.type
_entity.pdbx_description
1 polymer ?
#
loop_
_entity_poly.entity_id
_entity_poly.type
_entity_poly.pdbx_seq_one_letter_code
_entity_poly.pdbx_strand_id
1 'polypeptide(L)'
;MQSLCVPPLHFPATALRRRRILTTAVRPVRAELREDNNPLIQSAIDSAFHRLRETNRKEPLFIDPYAACFLPPYSKNESSINEQQQHYCLATKFIDDKLLHIAKRIDGLKQVVMFTDGMDTRPYRLNWPTSTMIFDVSPENVFEIASNKLQGVGARIPKSCLFFHIPVEPGNIEQCLRSKGFSGNRPSIWAMQGLPLESQSSFEAILSAISSLAMHECYLIGELPTNITLQSDLAKWMDNLFMSNGFKAKIVSYEEIATSLGVVLHSPINDDAVLFIAQQLRFSDDQMETWRQEFQRVEEDGDEQGFEEL
;
A
#
# COMPACT_ATOMS: atom_id res chain seq x y z
N MET A 1 28.30 80.91 36.87
CA MET A 1 27.46 81.43 35.76
C MET A 1 26.99 80.21 34.98
N GLN A 2 25.74 79.75 35.14
CA GLN A 2 24.56 80.20 34.35
C GLN A 2 24.87 80.10 32.83
N SER A 3 24.07 79.47 31.98
CA SER A 3 22.62 79.63 31.85
C SER A 3 22.06 78.62 30.86
N LEU A 4 20.78 78.29 31.06
CA LEU A 4 19.83 77.75 30.08
C LEU A 4 19.79 78.59 28.80
N CYS A 5 19.45 77.95 27.67
CA CYS A 5 18.66 78.57 26.61
C CYS A 5 17.91 77.52 25.76
N VAL A 6 16.61 77.75 25.58
CA VAL A 6 15.66 77.06 24.69
C VAL A 6 15.32 78.05 23.53
N PRO A 7 14.38 77.75 22.60
CA PRO A 7 14.48 77.24 21.21
C PRO A 7 14.32 78.34 20.11
N PRO A 8 14.12 77.96 18.81
CA PRO A 8 12.87 78.35 18.12
C PRO A 8 12.29 77.22 17.22
N LEU A 9 10.98 76.92 17.21
CA LEU A 9 9.87 77.51 16.43
C LEU A 9 9.99 77.39 14.88
N HIS A 10 9.38 76.37 14.26
CA HIS A 10 8.21 76.50 13.34
C HIS A 10 7.86 75.19 12.58
N PHE A 11 6.54 74.93 12.51
CA PHE A 11 5.75 73.87 11.83
C PHE A 11 5.74 73.99 10.27
N PRO A 12 5.01 73.15 9.49
CA PRO A 12 4.70 71.72 9.58
C PRO A 12 5.01 70.95 8.26
N ALA A 13 5.13 69.63 8.29
CA ALA A 13 4.99 68.80 7.10
C ALA A 13 3.98 67.67 7.35
N THR A 14 2.88 67.75 6.60
CA THR A 14 1.74 66.85 6.55
C THR A 14 2.19 65.46 6.08
N ALA A 15 2.32 64.50 7.00
CA ALA A 15 2.49 63.09 6.65
C ALA A 15 1.14 62.36 6.77
N LEU A 16 0.61 61.95 5.62
CA LEU A 16 -0.59 61.12 5.47
C LEU A 16 -0.48 59.83 6.30
N ARG A 17 -1.25 59.78 7.39
CA ARG A 17 -1.42 58.59 8.23
C ARG A 17 -2.26 57.56 7.46
N ARG A 18 -1.63 56.62 6.75
CA ARG A 18 -2.32 55.44 6.18
C ARG A 18 -2.95 54.66 7.33
N ARG A 19 -4.29 54.65 7.41
CA ARG A 19 -5.06 53.79 8.29
C ARG A 19 -4.69 52.32 8.00
N ARG A 20 -4.16 51.62 8.99
CA ARG A 20 -4.17 50.15 9.02
C ARG A 20 -5.63 49.72 9.12
N ILE A 21 -6.16 49.18 8.03
CA ILE A 21 -7.41 48.43 8.05
C ILE A 21 -7.08 47.10 8.73
N LEU A 22 -7.63 46.86 9.92
CA LEU A 22 -7.69 45.51 10.48
C LEU A 22 -8.66 44.72 9.61
N THR A 23 -8.15 43.99 8.64
CA THR A 23 -8.91 42.93 7.99
C THR A 23 -8.95 41.78 8.98
N THR A 24 -10.10 41.56 9.60
CA THR A 24 -10.43 40.32 10.28
C THR A 24 -10.31 39.18 9.27
N ALA A 25 -9.17 38.48 9.30
CA ALA A 25 -9.01 37.25 8.56
C ALA A 25 -10.00 36.23 9.14
N VAL A 26 -11.13 36.08 8.47
CA VAL A 26 -12.02 34.94 8.67
C VAL A 26 -11.20 33.72 8.26
N ARG A 27 -10.70 32.96 9.25
CA ARG A 27 -10.21 31.60 9.02
C ARG A 27 -11.37 30.85 8.34
N PRO A 28 -11.16 30.21 7.19
CA PRO A 28 -12.17 29.30 6.70
C PRO A 28 -12.26 28.21 7.77
N VAL A 29 -13.45 28.04 8.33
CA VAL A 29 -13.79 26.83 9.07
C VAL A 29 -13.65 25.72 8.04
N ARG A 30 -12.51 25.02 8.08
CA ARG A 30 -12.38 23.74 7.40
C ARG A 30 -13.51 22.91 7.99
N ALA A 31 -14.54 22.66 7.21
CA ALA A 31 -15.60 21.76 7.62
C ALA A 31 -14.89 20.47 8.02
N GLU A 32 -14.94 20.14 9.31
CA GLU A 32 -14.74 18.77 9.77
C GLU A 32 -15.85 17.99 9.05
N LEU A 33 -15.54 17.53 7.83
CA LEU A 33 -16.27 16.47 7.18
C LEU A 33 -16.36 15.40 8.24
N ARG A 34 -17.57 15.07 8.69
CA ARG A 34 -17.79 14.08 9.73
C ARG A 34 -17.09 12.79 9.29
N GLU A 35 -15.91 12.54 9.83
CA GLU A 35 -15.08 11.36 9.55
C GLU A 35 -15.85 10.07 9.89
N ASP A 36 -16.86 10.20 10.76
CA ASP A 36 -17.67 9.13 11.36
C ASP A 36 -18.47 8.25 10.39
N ASN A 37 -18.60 8.58 9.09
CA ASN A 37 -19.43 7.80 8.15
C ASN A 37 -18.72 7.34 6.86
N ASN A 38 -17.39 7.41 6.77
CA ASN A 38 -16.70 6.91 5.58
C ASN A 38 -16.50 5.39 5.68
N PRO A 39 -17.10 4.57 4.79
CA PRO A 39 -17.01 3.11 4.87
C PRO A 39 -15.59 2.58 4.67
N LEU A 40 -14.74 3.28 3.90
CA LEU A 40 -13.34 2.90 3.71
C LEU A 40 -12.54 3.09 5.00
N ILE A 41 -12.76 4.21 5.70
CA ILE A 41 -12.11 4.48 6.99
C ILE A 41 -12.57 3.45 8.03
N GLN A 42 -13.87 3.15 8.08
CA GLN A 42 -14.39 2.17 9.04
C GLN A 42 -13.81 0.77 8.79
N SER A 43 -13.79 0.32 7.53
CA SER A 43 -13.18 -0.96 7.15
C SER A 43 -11.70 -1.04 7.54
N ALA A 44 -10.93 0.03 7.30
CA ALA A 44 -9.52 0.08 7.69
C ALA A 44 -9.32 0.09 9.22
N ILE A 45 -10.22 0.72 9.97
CA ILE A 45 -10.23 0.68 11.44
C ILE A 45 -10.56 -0.73 11.94
N ASP A 46 -11.50 -1.43 11.32
CA ASP A 46 -11.86 -2.80 11.67
C ASP A 46 -10.66 -3.74 11.44
N SER A 47 -10.01 -3.66 10.27
CA SER A 47 -8.72 -4.31 9.99
C SER A 47 -7.66 -4.04 11.06
N ALA A 48 -7.48 -2.77 11.46
CA ALA A 48 -6.55 -2.39 12.52
C ALA A 48 -6.94 -2.97 13.90
N PHE A 49 -8.23 -3.06 14.19
CA PHE A 49 -8.74 -3.68 15.42
C PHE A 49 -8.38 -5.16 15.49
N HIS A 50 -8.48 -5.91 14.39
CA HIS A 50 -8.04 -7.30 14.34
C HIS A 50 -6.55 -7.43 14.68
N ARG A 51 -5.70 -6.57 14.11
CA ARG A 51 -4.26 -6.55 14.41
C ARG A 51 -3.96 -6.19 15.87
N LEU A 52 -4.71 -5.26 16.46
CA LEU A 52 -4.56 -4.93 17.88
C LEU A 52 -4.98 -6.11 18.78
N ARG A 53 -6.11 -6.75 18.50
CA ARG A 53 -6.56 -7.93 19.26
C ARG A 53 -5.55 -9.05 19.18
N GLU A 54 -5.02 -9.33 18.00
CA GLU A 54 -3.98 -10.33 17.80
C GLU A 54 -2.74 -9.99 18.62
N THR A 55 -2.29 -8.74 18.57
CA THR A 55 -1.14 -8.24 19.36
C THR A 55 -1.32 -8.44 20.87
N ASN A 56 -2.55 -8.34 21.37
CA ASN A 56 -2.88 -8.48 22.79
C ASN A 56 -3.13 -9.93 23.23
N ARG A 57 -3.03 -10.92 22.34
CA ARG A 57 -3.14 -12.34 22.71
C ARG A 57 -1.95 -12.75 23.58
N LYS A 58 -2.17 -13.77 24.42
CA LYS A 58 -1.10 -14.40 25.22
C LYS A 58 0.03 -14.94 24.34
N GLU A 59 -0.34 -15.54 23.20
CA GLU A 59 0.56 -16.10 22.21
C GLU A 59 0.15 -15.53 20.84
N PRO A 60 0.65 -14.33 20.48
CA PRO A 60 0.27 -13.66 19.24
C PRO A 60 1.01 -14.26 18.04
N LEU A 61 0.31 -14.40 16.91
CA LEU A 61 0.89 -14.79 15.61
C LEU A 61 1.87 -13.73 15.10
N PHE A 62 1.54 -12.46 15.32
CA PHE A 62 2.37 -11.30 15.00
C PHE A 62 2.06 -10.15 15.95
N ILE A 63 2.97 -9.19 15.99
CA ILE A 63 2.85 -7.96 16.79
C ILE A 63 2.73 -6.78 15.83
N ASP A 64 1.66 -6.01 15.96
CA ASP A 64 1.49 -4.70 15.34
C ASP A 64 1.52 -3.62 16.43
N PRO A 65 2.69 -2.99 16.68
CA PRO A 65 2.82 -1.99 17.75
C PRO A 65 2.08 -0.68 17.43
N TYR A 66 1.58 -0.50 16.20
CA TYR A 66 0.97 0.74 15.74
C TYR A 66 -0.55 0.63 15.60
N ALA A 67 -1.11 -0.58 15.53
CA ALA A 67 -2.56 -0.79 15.37
C ALA A 67 -3.43 0.04 16.33
N ALA A 68 -2.98 0.19 17.59
CA ALA A 68 -3.70 0.96 18.61
C ALA A 68 -3.89 2.45 18.24
N CYS A 69 -2.99 3.06 17.47
CA CYS A 69 -3.08 4.49 17.17
C CYS A 69 -4.22 4.84 16.20
N PHE A 70 -4.73 3.86 15.45
CA PHE A 70 -5.83 4.07 14.51
C PHE A 70 -7.20 4.13 15.19
N LEU A 71 -7.32 3.49 16.35
CA LEU A 71 -8.58 3.31 17.05
C LEU A 71 -8.98 4.57 17.84
N PRO A 72 -10.28 4.90 17.90
CA PRO A 72 -10.75 6.01 18.72
C PRO A 72 -10.54 5.69 20.22
N PRO A 73 -10.24 6.70 21.05
CA PRO A 73 -9.90 6.53 22.48
C PRO A 73 -11.02 5.92 23.36
N TYR A 74 -12.24 5.75 22.82
CA TYR A 74 -13.40 5.19 23.53
C TYR A 74 -14.19 4.16 22.69
N SER A 75 -13.50 3.27 21.97
CA SER A 75 -14.14 2.13 21.32
C SER A 75 -14.55 1.08 22.36
N LYS A 76 -15.70 1.31 23.02
CA LYS A 76 -16.24 0.48 24.11
C LYS A 76 -16.94 -0.81 23.68
N ASN A 77 -16.76 -1.25 22.43
CA ASN A 77 -17.40 -2.45 21.92
C ASN A 77 -16.37 -3.56 21.71
N GLU A 78 -15.81 -4.06 22.81
CA GLU A 78 -15.09 -5.35 22.82
C GLU A 78 -16.03 -6.54 22.49
N SER A 79 -17.35 -6.31 22.49
CA SER A 79 -18.37 -7.36 22.62
C SER A 79 -19.15 -7.72 21.36
N SER A 80 -18.82 -7.23 20.16
CA SER A 80 -19.61 -7.56 18.95
C SER A 80 -18.82 -8.09 17.74
N ILE A 81 -17.50 -8.22 17.84
CA ILE A 81 -16.69 -8.84 16.77
C ILE A 81 -16.31 -10.24 17.23
N ASN A 82 -17.06 -11.22 16.70
CA ASN A 82 -16.94 -12.65 16.99
C ASN A 82 -15.48 -13.13 16.95
N GLU A 83 -15.19 -14.21 17.67
CA GLU A 83 -13.97 -15.01 17.52
C GLU A 83 -13.72 -15.49 16.05
N GLN A 84 -14.67 -15.23 15.15
CA GLN A 84 -14.77 -15.65 13.75
C GLN A 84 -13.78 -15.01 12.76
N GLN A 85 -12.95 -14.03 13.14
CA GLN A 85 -11.98 -13.41 12.21
C GLN A 85 -10.51 -13.77 12.50
N GLN A 86 -10.27 -14.96 13.04
CA GLN A 86 -8.91 -15.54 13.09
C GLN A 86 -8.25 -15.61 11.70
N HIS A 87 -9.05 -15.74 10.63
CA HIS A 87 -8.57 -15.82 9.25
C HIS A 87 -7.80 -14.59 8.80
N TYR A 88 -8.29 -13.38 9.10
CA TYR A 88 -7.57 -12.15 8.76
C TYR A 88 -6.16 -12.15 9.37
N CYS A 89 -6.04 -12.58 10.63
CA CYS A 89 -4.75 -12.65 11.32
C CYS A 89 -3.85 -13.76 10.77
N LEU A 90 -4.41 -14.92 10.42
CA LEU A 90 -3.68 -16.00 9.74
C LEU A 90 -3.15 -15.54 8.37
N ALA A 91 -3.99 -14.87 7.57
CA ALA A 91 -3.58 -14.29 6.30
C ALA A 91 -2.53 -13.21 6.49
N THR A 92 -2.68 -12.30 7.46
CA THR A 92 -1.67 -11.28 7.76
C THR A 92 -0.33 -11.93 8.07
N LYS A 93 -0.31 -12.96 8.93
CA LYS A 93 0.92 -13.71 9.25
C LYS A 93 1.52 -14.39 8.03
N PHE A 94 0.70 -15.06 7.24
CA PHE A 94 1.13 -15.75 6.02
C PHE A 94 1.74 -14.78 5.01
N ILE A 95 1.06 -13.66 4.74
CA ILE A 95 1.52 -12.61 3.82
C ILE A 95 2.82 -11.99 4.34
N ASP A 96 2.93 -11.67 5.63
CA ASP A 96 4.14 -11.14 6.24
C ASP A 96 5.35 -12.07 6.04
N ASP A 97 5.17 -13.36 6.32
CA ASP A 97 6.22 -14.36 6.16
C ASP A 97 6.65 -14.50 4.70
N LYS A 98 5.69 -14.53 3.76
CA LYS A 98 5.98 -14.63 2.32
C LYS A 98 6.70 -13.39 1.82
N LEU A 99 6.24 -12.20 2.18
CA LEU A 99 6.88 -10.93 1.84
C LEU A 99 8.35 -10.93 2.27
N LEU A 100 8.61 -11.22 3.56
CA LEU A 100 9.97 -11.23 4.09
C LEU A 100 10.84 -12.35 3.48
N HIS A 101 10.28 -13.54 3.30
CA HIS A 101 10.99 -14.69 2.73
C HIS A 101 11.42 -14.43 1.29
N ILE A 102 10.53 -13.91 0.46
CA ILE A 102 10.83 -13.61 -0.94
C ILE A 102 11.77 -12.41 -1.03
N ALA A 103 11.54 -11.34 -0.24
CA ALA A 103 12.39 -10.14 -0.26
C ALA A 103 13.83 -10.44 0.11
N LYS A 104 14.08 -11.37 1.04
CA LYS A 104 15.43 -11.81 1.42
C LYS A 104 16.17 -12.56 0.32
N ARG A 105 15.46 -13.11 -0.67
CA ARG A 105 16.05 -13.87 -1.79
C ARG A 105 16.32 -13.02 -3.03
N ILE A 106 15.81 -11.79 -3.08
CA ILE A 106 16.07 -10.86 -4.16
C ILE A 106 17.40 -10.16 -3.87
N ASP A 107 18.37 -10.30 -4.76
CA ASP A 107 19.63 -9.56 -4.69
C ASP A 107 19.44 -8.09 -5.08
N GLY A 108 20.25 -7.20 -4.49
CA GLY A 108 20.20 -5.78 -4.80
C GLY A 108 18.91 -5.08 -4.34
N LEU A 109 18.34 -4.26 -5.22
CA LEU A 109 17.16 -3.43 -4.94
C LEU A 109 15.87 -4.28 -4.96
N LYS A 110 15.14 -4.30 -3.86
CA LYS A 110 13.85 -5.00 -3.75
C LYS A 110 12.70 -4.02 -3.96
N GLN A 111 11.69 -4.43 -4.72
CA GLN A 111 10.46 -3.67 -4.91
C GLN A 111 9.31 -4.43 -4.26
N VAL A 112 8.64 -3.82 -3.31
CA VAL A 112 7.47 -4.38 -2.65
C VAL A 112 6.29 -3.48 -2.94
N VAL A 113 5.25 -4.01 -3.57
CA VAL A 113 4.02 -3.28 -3.86
C VAL A 113 2.90 -3.90 -3.06
N MET A 114 2.18 -3.09 -2.29
CA MET A 114 1.14 -3.54 -1.40
C MET A 114 -0.16 -2.83 -1.74
N PHE A 115 -1.20 -3.58 -2.05
CA PHE A 115 -2.55 -3.10 -2.21
C PHE A 115 -3.28 -3.22 -0.87
N THR A 116 -3.58 -2.08 -0.24
CA THR A 116 -4.02 -2.04 1.16
C THR A 116 -5.28 -1.19 1.38
N ASP A 117 -5.85 -1.28 2.58
CA ASP A 117 -6.93 -0.41 3.04
C ASP A 117 -6.45 1.02 3.40
N GLY A 118 -5.14 1.28 3.38
CA GLY A 118 -4.52 2.57 3.75
C GLY A 118 -4.09 2.69 5.21
N MET A 119 -4.42 1.72 6.09
CA MET A 119 -3.94 1.67 7.47
C MET A 119 -2.90 0.55 7.69
N ASP A 120 -2.24 0.08 6.63
CA ASP A 120 -1.23 -0.98 6.74
C ASP A 120 0.05 -0.47 7.44
N THR A 121 0.52 -1.26 8.41
CA THR A 121 1.67 -0.93 9.27
C THR A 121 2.93 -1.70 8.92
N ARG A 122 2.87 -2.65 7.96
CA ARG A 122 4.04 -3.44 7.53
C ARG A 122 5.25 -2.60 7.14
N PRO A 123 5.12 -1.43 6.47
CA PRO A 123 6.28 -0.58 6.19
C PRO A 123 7.06 -0.16 7.45
N TYR A 124 6.39 -0.10 8.60
CA TYR A 124 6.91 0.35 9.89
C TYR A 124 7.28 -0.79 10.84
N ARG A 125 6.56 -1.93 10.78
CA ARG A 125 6.72 -3.04 11.74
C ARG A 125 7.52 -4.23 11.23
N LEU A 126 7.60 -4.43 9.91
CA LEU A 126 8.37 -5.55 9.36
C LEU A 126 9.86 -5.20 9.25
N ASN A 127 10.70 -6.20 9.53
CA ASN A 127 12.16 -6.11 9.41
C ASN A 127 12.58 -6.28 7.94
N TRP A 128 12.27 -5.28 7.13
CA TRP A 128 12.61 -5.27 5.71
C TRP A 128 14.12 -5.37 5.48
N PRO A 129 14.57 -6.18 4.50
CA PRO A 129 15.96 -6.17 4.07
C PRO A 129 16.41 -4.77 3.61
N THR A 130 17.71 -4.52 3.64
CA THR A 130 18.27 -3.26 3.14
C THR A 130 17.97 -3.08 1.65
N SER A 131 17.86 -1.82 1.21
CA SER A 131 17.57 -1.47 -0.18
C SER A 131 16.21 -1.99 -0.64
N THR A 132 15.17 -1.73 0.16
CA THR A 132 13.78 -2.07 -0.17
C THR A 132 13.00 -0.80 -0.49
N MET A 133 12.38 -0.74 -1.66
CA MET A 133 11.36 0.25 -1.99
C MET A 133 9.99 -0.35 -1.73
N ILE A 134 9.17 0.35 -0.96
CA ILE A 134 7.84 -0.09 -0.57
C ILE A 134 6.84 0.91 -1.16
N PHE A 135 5.92 0.40 -1.97
CA PHE A 135 4.83 1.14 -2.60
C PHE A 135 3.52 0.70 -1.95
N ASP A 136 2.85 1.60 -1.24
CA ASP A 136 1.51 1.38 -0.72
C ASP A 136 0.48 1.96 -1.69
N VAL A 137 -0.25 1.07 -2.34
CA VAL A 137 -1.35 1.36 -3.24
C VAL A 137 -2.65 1.31 -2.44
N SER A 138 -3.14 2.47 -2.02
CA SER A 138 -4.29 2.57 -1.10
C SER A 138 -5.13 3.84 -1.31
N PRO A 139 -6.37 3.89 -0.79
CA PRO A 139 -7.19 5.11 -0.82
C PRO A 139 -6.49 6.30 -0.14
N GLU A 140 -6.37 7.42 -0.85
CA GLU A 140 -5.59 8.58 -0.41
C GLU A 140 -6.09 9.15 0.93
N ASN A 141 -7.40 9.30 1.08
CA ASN A 141 -8.02 9.84 2.29
C ASN A 141 -7.74 8.98 3.54
N VAL A 142 -7.69 7.65 3.39
CA VAL A 142 -7.38 6.75 4.52
C VAL A 142 -5.89 6.80 4.84
N PHE A 143 -5.04 6.78 3.80
CA PHE A 143 -3.59 6.88 3.94
C PHE A 143 -3.16 8.16 4.66
N GLU A 144 -3.72 9.32 4.31
CA GLU A 144 -3.38 10.59 4.95
C GLU A 144 -3.69 10.58 6.45
N ILE A 145 -4.85 10.05 6.84
CA ILE A 145 -5.24 9.91 8.25
C ILE A 145 -4.27 8.96 8.97
N ALA A 146 -3.97 7.81 8.36
CA ALA A 146 -3.08 6.82 8.93
C ALA A 146 -1.66 7.36 9.10
N SER A 147 -1.12 8.02 8.07
CA SER A 147 0.21 8.63 8.06
C SER A 147 0.37 9.68 9.17
N ASN A 148 -0.64 10.55 9.36
CA ASN A 148 -0.65 11.53 10.44
C ASN A 148 -0.65 10.87 11.84
N LYS A 149 -1.45 9.82 12.04
CA LYS A 149 -1.52 9.08 13.31
C LYS A 149 -0.21 8.35 13.61
N LEU A 150 0.36 7.68 12.60
CA LEU A 150 1.65 6.99 12.69
C LEU A 150 2.80 7.94 13.01
N GLN A 151 2.82 9.11 12.37
CA GLN A 151 3.78 10.16 12.68
C GLN A 151 3.62 10.66 14.12
N GLY A 152 2.38 10.83 14.59
CA GLY A 152 2.06 11.27 15.95
C GLY A 152 2.58 10.33 17.05
N VAL A 153 2.60 9.01 16.79
CA VAL A 153 3.19 8.01 17.71
C VAL A 153 4.67 7.74 17.47
N GLY A 154 5.30 8.47 16.53
CA GLY A 154 6.72 8.36 16.24
C GLY A 154 7.11 7.11 15.45
N ALA A 155 6.18 6.49 14.72
CA ALA A 155 6.49 5.39 13.80
C ALA A 155 7.50 5.85 12.74
N ARG A 156 8.49 5.01 12.43
CA ARG A 156 9.53 5.32 11.45
C ARG A 156 9.75 4.17 10.49
N ILE A 157 9.84 4.50 9.21
CA ILE A 157 10.32 3.58 8.18
C ILE A 157 11.83 3.31 8.44
N PRO A 158 12.30 2.05 8.31
CA PRO A 158 13.73 1.75 8.41
C PRO A 158 14.54 2.62 7.44
N LYS A 159 15.67 3.18 7.90
CA LYS A 159 16.51 4.10 7.10
C LYS A 159 17.03 3.51 5.78
N SER A 160 17.07 2.19 5.69
CA SER A 160 17.49 1.45 4.50
C SER A 160 16.35 1.19 3.50
N CYS A 161 15.17 1.72 3.76
CA CYS A 161 13.98 1.58 2.92
C CYS A 161 13.48 2.93 2.42
N LEU A 162 12.83 2.91 1.26
CA LEU A 162 12.06 4.03 0.75
C LEU A 162 10.58 3.65 0.78
N PHE A 163 9.72 4.60 1.16
CA PHE A 163 8.28 4.38 1.25
C PHE A 163 7.53 5.41 0.40
N PHE A 164 6.66 4.93 -0.48
CA PHE A 164 5.88 5.74 -1.39
C PHE A 164 4.42 5.34 -1.32
N HIS A 165 3.53 6.34 -1.18
CA HIS A 165 2.10 6.15 -1.39
C HIS A 165 1.76 6.34 -2.86
N ILE A 166 0.88 5.47 -3.35
CA ILE A 166 0.30 5.45 -4.68
C ILE A 166 -1.22 5.49 -4.48
N PRO A 167 -1.89 6.62 -4.75
CA PRO A 167 -3.33 6.71 -4.58
C PRO A 167 -4.03 5.73 -5.54
N VAL A 168 -4.98 4.96 -5.02
CA VAL A 168 -5.83 4.08 -5.83
C VAL A 168 -6.76 4.94 -6.67
N GLU A 169 -6.47 5.06 -7.95
CA GLU A 169 -7.37 5.62 -8.95
C GLU A 169 -7.42 4.69 -10.18
N PRO A 170 -8.60 4.50 -10.81
CA PRO A 170 -8.70 3.65 -11.99
C PRO A 170 -7.78 4.10 -13.13
N GLY A 171 -6.94 3.19 -13.62
CA GLY A 171 -6.19 3.36 -14.87
C GLY A 171 -4.88 4.13 -14.79
N ASN A 172 -4.38 4.49 -13.60
CA ASN A 172 -3.10 5.21 -13.46
C ASN A 172 -2.02 4.47 -12.65
N ILE A 173 -2.30 3.28 -12.12
CA ILE A 173 -1.40 2.55 -11.22
C ILE A 173 -0.03 2.34 -11.85
N GLU A 174 0.05 1.92 -13.13
CA GLU A 174 1.35 1.71 -13.79
C GLU A 174 2.16 2.99 -13.91
N GLN A 175 1.51 4.09 -14.35
CA GLN A 175 2.17 5.38 -14.51
C GLN A 175 2.65 5.92 -13.15
N CYS A 176 1.82 5.83 -12.13
CA CYS A 176 2.15 6.30 -10.78
C CYS A 176 3.33 5.52 -10.20
N LEU A 177 3.33 4.18 -10.29
CA LEU A 177 4.45 3.34 -9.84
C LEU A 177 5.75 3.71 -10.56
N ARG A 178 5.71 3.81 -11.90
CA ARG A 178 6.89 4.19 -12.71
C ARG A 178 7.42 5.57 -12.35
N SER A 179 6.53 6.54 -12.14
CA SER A 179 6.90 7.90 -11.72
C SER A 179 7.62 7.95 -10.38
N LYS A 180 7.41 6.95 -9.51
CA LYS A 180 8.09 6.78 -8.21
C LYS A 180 9.31 5.87 -8.29
N GLY A 181 9.73 5.47 -9.49
CA GLY A 181 10.93 4.67 -9.73
C GLY A 181 10.72 3.17 -9.75
N PHE A 182 9.48 2.68 -9.79
CA PHE A 182 9.22 1.26 -10.06
C PHE A 182 9.75 0.89 -11.46
N SER A 183 10.36 -0.29 -11.57
CA SER A 183 10.84 -0.85 -12.84
C SER A 183 10.39 -2.28 -13.02
N GLY A 184 9.74 -2.57 -14.16
CA GLY A 184 9.34 -3.93 -14.54
C GLY A 184 10.51 -4.80 -15.01
N ASN A 185 11.72 -4.24 -15.13
CA ASN A 185 12.95 -5.00 -15.39
C ASN A 185 13.64 -5.53 -14.11
N ARG A 186 13.01 -5.38 -12.95
CA ARG A 186 13.57 -5.77 -11.65
C ARG A 186 12.60 -6.65 -10.86
N PRO A 187 13.10 -7.59 -10.03
CA PRO A 187 12.25 -8.42 -9.22
C PRO A 187 11.37 -7.60 -8.29
N SER A 188 10.11 -8.00 -8.18
CA SER A 188 9.10 -7.35 -7.36
C SER A 188 8.24 -8.39 -6.63
N ILE A 189 7.70 -7.97 -5.50
CA ILE A 189 6.80 -8.80 -4.68
C ILE A 189 5.56 -7.99 -4.46
N TRP A 190 4.42 -8.60 -4.73
CA TRP A 190 3.12 -7.94 -4.70
C TRP A 190 2.29 -8.58 -3.60
N ALA A 191 1.65 -7.74 -2.78
CA ALA A 191 0.74 -8.19 -1.74
C ALA A 191 -0.60 -7.47 -1.86
N MET A 192 -1.69 -8.14 -1.52
CA MET A 192 -3.02 -7.54 -1.44
C MET A 192 -3.75 -8.03 -0.19
N GLN A 193 -4.13 -7.11 0.68
CA GLN A 193 -4.94 -7.41 1.86
C GLN A 193 -5.75 -6.19 2.26
N GLY A 194 -7.07 -6.35 2.39
CA GLY A 194 -7.97 -5.28 2.83
C GLY A 194 -8.25 -4.19 1.80
N LEU A 195 -7.66 -4.26 0.59
CA LEU A 195 -7.95 -3.30 -0.48
C LEU A 195 -9.48 -3.28 -0.75
N PRO A 196 -10.13 -2.11 -0.70
CA PRO A 196 -11.54 -2.00 -1.02
C PRO A 196 -11.76 -2.26 -2.52
N LEU A 197 -12.37 -3.41 -2.83
CA LEU A 197 -12.72 -3.80 -4.18
C LEU A 197 -14.22 -3.62 -4.39
N GLU A 198 -14.60 -2.73 -5.30
CA GLU A 198 -16.01 -2.44 -5.61
C GLU A 198 -16.64 -3.50 -6.50
N SER A 199 -15.84 -4.21 -7.29
CA SER A 199 -16.30 -5.18 -8.29
C SER A 199 -15.21 -6.16 -8.71
N GLN A 200 -15.62 -7.25 -9.38
CA GLN A 200 -14.71 -8.15 -10.07
C GLN A 200 -13.86 -7.41 -11.12
N SER A 201 -14.46 -6.49 -11.89
CA SER A 201 -13.73 -5.71 -12.90
C SER A 201 -12.64 -4.81 -12.31
N SER A 202 -12.83 -4.31 -11.08
CA SER A 202 -11.81 -3.54 -10.36
C SER A 202 -10.59 -4.40 -10.06
N PHE A 203 -10.82 -5.65 -9.64
CA PHE A 203 -9.73 -6.61 -9.43
C PHE A 203 -9.06 -7.03 -10.75
N GLU A 204 -9.83 -7.26 -11.81
CA GLU A 204 -9.27 -7.59 -13.14
C GLU A 204 -8.37 -6.48 -13.68
N ALA A 205 -8.76 -5.22 -13.49
CA ALA A 205 -7.93 -4.08 -13.87
C ALA A 205 -6.60 -4.03 -13.08
N ILE A 206 -6.65 -4.27 -11.78
CA ILE A 206 -5.46 -4.37 -10.93
C ILE A 206 -4.58 -5.55 -11.38
N LEU A 207 -5.17 -6.72 -11.60
CA LEU A 207 -4.44 -7.91 -12.02
C LEU A 207 -3.76 -7.70 -13.39
N SER A 208 -4.44 -7.02 -14.32
CA SER A 208 -3.86 -6.62 -15.61
C SER A 208 -2.68 -5.66 -15.42
N ALA A 209 -2.80 -4.65 -14.55
CA ALA A 209 -1.71 -3.73 -14.25
C ALA A 209 -0.52 -4.43 -13.59
N ILE A 210 -0.76 -5.39 -12.70
CA ILE A 210 0.31 -6.21 -12.13
C ILE A 210 0.94 -7.08 -13.22
N SER A 211 0.16 -7.66 -14.13
CA SER A 211 0.68 -8.48 -15.24
C SER A 211 1.62 -7.68 -16.15
N SER A 212 1.34 -6.41 -16.42
CA SER A 212 2.19 -5.57 -17.28
C SER A 212 3.49 -5.15 -16.59
N LEU A 213 3.47 -5.03 -15.25
CA LEU A 213 4.58 -4.51 -14.45
C LEU A 213 5.48 -5.60 -13.86
N ALA A 214 4.91 -6.73 -13.42
CA ALA A 214 5.65 -7.77 -12.72
C ALA A 214 6.53 -8.54 -13.70
N MET A 215 7.83 -8.61 -13.39
CA MET A 215 8.73 -9.45 -14.19
C MET A 215 8.41 -10.94 -14.04
N HIS A 216 8.88 -11.72 -15.01
CA HIS A 216 8.84 -13.18 -14.94
C HIS A 216 9.34 -13.68 -13.57
N GLU A 217 8.64 -14.66 -12.99
CA GLU A 217 8.90 -15.26 -11.66
C GLU A 217 8.63 -14.37 -10.43
N CYS A 218 8.07 -13.17 -10.61
CA CYS A 218 7.52 -12.41 -9.49
C CYS A 218 6.31 -13.11 -8.85
N TYR A 219 6.02 -12.75 -7.60
CA TYR A 219 4.90 -13.30 -6.85
C TYR A 219 3.88 -12.23 -6.48
N LEU A 220 2.60 -12.59 -6.59
CA LEU A 220 1.46 -11.88 -6.02
C LEU A 220 0.83 -12.77 -4.94
N ILE A 221 0.72 -12.26 -3.71
CA ILE A 221 0.10 -12.96 -2.58
C ILE A 221 -1.04 -12.10 -2.06
N GLY A 222 -2.21 -12.66 -1.77
CA GLY A 222 -3.24 -11.83 -1.17
C GLY A 222 -4.52 -12.55 -0.82
N GLU A 223 -5.45 -11.76 -0.28
CA GLU A 223 -6.82 -12.17 0.00
C GLU A 223 -7.78 -11.47 -0.96
N LEU A 224 -8.73 -12.22 -1.51
CA LEU A 224 -9.86 -11.71 -2.29
C LEU A 224 -11.15 -11.90 -1.52
N PRO A 225 -12.00 -10.87 -1.38
CA PRO A 225 -13.29 -11.04 -0.72
C PRO A 225 -14.22 -11.90 -1.59
N THR A 226 -15.00 -12.80 -0.99
CA THR A 226 -15.76 -13.78 -1.76
C THR A 226 -16.96 -13.22 -2.49
N ASN A 227 -17.44 -12.04 -2.08
CA ASN A 227 -18.52 -11.32 -2.76
C ASN A 227 -18.18 -10.95 -4.22
N ILE A 228 -16.90 -10.74 -4.56
CA ILE A 228 -16.46 -10.54 -5.95
C ILE A 228 -16.03 -11.85 -6.61
N THR A 229 -15.97 -12.95 -5.87
CA THR A 229 -15.63 -14.30 -6.35
C THR A 229 -16.82 -15.27 -6.26
N LEU A 230 -18.06 -14.75 -6.22
CA LEU A 230 -19.31 -15.52 -6.18
C LEU A 230 -19.47 -16.35 -7.46
N GLN A 231 -18.83 -17.51 -7.49
CA GLN A 231 -18.75 -18.40 -8.64
C GLN A 231 -19.08 -19.82 -8.19
N SER A 232 -19.79 -20.57 -9.02
CA SER A 232 -20.17 -21.96 -8.72
C SER A 232 -18.96 -22.89 -8.61
N ASP A 233 -17.86 -22.54 -9.28
CA ASP A 233 -16.55 -23.20 -9.18
C ASP A 233 -15.46 -22.14 -9.05
N LEU A 234 -15.20 -21.74 -7.81
CA LEU A 234 -14.22 -20.73 -7.45
C LEU A 234 -12.81 -21.09 -7.96
N ALA A 235 -12.39 -22.34 -7.81
CA ALA A 235 -11.05 -22.78 -8.18
C ALA A 235 -10.83 -22.66 -9.68
N LYS A 236 -11.80 -23.12 -10.49
CA LYS A 236 -11.74 -22.99 -11.95
C LYS A 236 -11.81 -21.54 -12.42
N TRP A 237 -12.65 -20.71 -11.78
CA TRP A 237 -12.73 -19.29 -12.10
C TRP A 237 -11.39 -18.59 -11.82
N MET A 238 -10.81 -18.81 -10.63
CA MET A 238 -9.50 -18.25 -10.28
C MET A 238 -8.40 -18.71 -11.24
N ASP A 239 -8.36 -20.01 -11.57
CA ASP A 239 -7.38 -20.53 -12.53
C ASP A 239 -7.49 -19.83 -13.88
N ASN A 240 -8.69 -19.73 -14.45
CA ASN A 240 -8.91 -19.04 -15.73
C ASN A 240 -8.54 -17.54 -15.67
N LEU A 241 -8.95 -16.85 -14.61
CA LEU A 241 -8.69 -15.43 -14.44
C LEU A 241 -7.18 -15.14 -14.35
N PHE A 242 -6.48 -15.85 -13.46
CA PHE A 242 -5.04 -15.64 -13.29
C PHE A 242 -4.26 -16.10 -14.52
N MET A 243 -4.59 -17.25 -15.12
CA MET A 243 -3.89 -17.76 -16.30
C MET A 243 -4.06 -16.84 -17.52
N SER A 244 -5.24 -16.24 -17.72
CA SER A 244 -5.44 -15.27 -18.81
C SER A 244 -4.57 -14.01 -18.64
N ASN A 245 -4.26 -13.64 -17.39
CA ASN A 245 -3.34 -12.58 -17.00
C ASN A 245 -1.89 -13.05 -16.78
N GLY A 246 -1.53 -14.26 -17.24
CA GLY A 246 -0.14 -14.73 -17.18
C GLY A 246 0.33 -15.24 -15.81
N PHE A 247 -0.57 -15.44 -14.86
CA PHE A 247 -0.24 -15.94 -13.53
C PHE A 247 -0.66 -17.40 -13.34
N LYS A 248 0.21 -18.17 -12.68
CA LYS A 248 -0.16 -19.47 -12.10
C LYS A 248 -0.57 -19.27 -10.64
N ALA A 249 -1.87 -19.34 -10.35
CA ALA A 249 -2.40 -19.17 -9.01
C ALA A 249 -2.61 -20.49 -8.26
N LYS A 250 -2.48 -20.43 -6.94
CA LYS A 250 -2.85 -21.50 -6.02
C LYS A 250 -3.65 -20.88 -4.87
N ILE A 251 -4.84 -21.43 -4.61
CA ILE A 251 -5.61 -21.14 -3.38
C ILE A 251 -4.90 -21.77 -2.19
N VAL A 252 -4.79 -21.00 -1.10
CA VAL A 252 -4.12 -21.42 0.13
C VAL A 252 -5.18 -21.68 1.20
N SER A 253 -5.15 -22.88 1.79
CA SER A 253 -6.06 -23.25 2.87
C SER A 253 -5.64 -22.59 4.18
N TYR A 254 -6.60 -21.98 4.86
CA TYR A 254 -6.42 -21.43 6.20
C TYR A 254 -6.17 -22.53 7.24
N GLU A 255 -6.76 -23.71 7.08
CA GLU A 255 -6.51 -24.88 7.92
C GLU A 255 -5.07 -25.35 7.81
N GLU A 256 -4.51 -25.39 6.60
CA GLU A 256 -3.10 -25.72 6.37
C GLU A 256 -2.18 -24.69 7.06
N ILE A 257 -2.50 -23.40 6.95
CA ILE A 257 -1.74 -22.33 7.64
C ILE A 257 -1.85 -22.49 9.15
N ALA A 258 -3.06 -22.61 9.69
CA ALA A 258 -3.29 -22.76 11.13
C ALA A 258 -2.54 -23.97 11.69
N THR A 259 -2.61 -25.11 11.00
CA THR A 259 -1.86 -26.32 11.35
C THR A 259 -0.35 -26.07 11.36
N SER A 260 0.18 -25.41 10.33
CA SER A 260 1.62 -25.09 10.25
C SER A 260 2.10 -24.13 11.34
N LEU A 261 1.21 -23.28 11.85
CA LEU A 261 1.48 -22.32 12.92
C LEU A 261 1.13 -22.86 14.32
N GLY A 262 0.61 -24.08 14.44
CA GLY A 262 0.17 -24.66 15.71
C GLY A 262 -1.09 -24.00 16.29
N VAL A 263 -1.89 -23.32 15.46
CA VAL A 263 -3.13 -22.65 15.86
C VAL A 263 -4.30 -23.62 15.73
N VAL A 264 -5.10 -23.73 16.79
CA VAL A 264 -6.36 -24.49 16.77
C VAL A 264 -7.49 -23.56 16.35
N LEU A 265 -8.17 -23.90 15.25
CA LEU A 265 -9.38 -23.20 14.81
C LEU A 265 -10.57 -23.67 15.63
N HIS A 266 -11.24 -22.75 16.32
CA HIS A 266 -12.38 -23.06 17.21
C HIS A 266 -13.75 -22.88 16.52
N SER A 267 -13.78 -22.46 15.26
CA SER A 267 -14.99 -22.27 14.46
C SER A 267 -14.71 -22.63 12.99
N PRO A 268 -15.73 -23.07 12.24
CA PRO A 268 -15.60 -23.25 10.80
C PRO A 268 -15.17 -21.94 10.14
N ILE A 269 -14.39 -22.08 9.08
CA ILE A 269 -13.77 -20.96 8.41
C ILE A 269 -14.85 -20.06 7.82
N ASN A 270 -14.72 -18.76 8.05
CA ASN A 270 -15.61 -17.81 7.41
C ASN A 270 -15.21 -17.68 5.94
N ASP A 271 -16.11 -18.05 5.03
CA ASP A 271 -15.92 -18.03 3.58
C ASP A 271 -16.01 -16.60 3.01
N ASP A 272 -15.62 -15.57 3.76
CA ASP A 272 -15.72 -14.17 3.33
C ASP A 272 -14.50 -13.72 2.51
N ALA A 273 -13.39 -14.48 2.55
CA ALA A 273 -12.21 -14.21 1.76
C ALA A 273 -11.44 -15.47 1.36
N VAL A 274 -10.76 -15.41 0.22
CA VAL A 274 -9.95 -16.47 -0.36
C VAL A 274 -8.50 -16.02 -0.38
N LEU A 275 -7.64 -16.74 0.33
CA LEU A 275 -6.20 -16.51 0.31
C LEU A 275 -5.55 -17.23 -0.87
N PHE A 276 -4.63 -16.56 -1.55
CA PHE A 276 -3.94 -17.12 -2.71
C PHE A 276 -2.48 -16.68 -2.80
N ILE A 277 -1.73 -17.46 -3.58
CA ILE A 277 -0.41 -17.09 -4.09
C ILE A 277 -0.37 -17.35 -5.59
N ALA A 278 0.17 -16.40 -6.34
CA ALA A 278 0.26 -16.45 -7.78
C ALA A 278 1.69 -16.13 -8.23
N GLN A 279 2.20 -16.90 -9.18
CA GLN A 279 3.53 -16.69 -9.79
C GLN A 279 3.36 -16.17 -11.20
N GLN A 280 4.08 -15.10 -11.54
CA GLN A 280 4.07 -14.52 -12.87
C GLN A 280 4.85 -15.41 -13.85
N LEU A 281 4.19 -15.81 -14.94
CA LEU A 281 4.74 -16.67 -16.00
C LEU A 281 5.14 -15.90 -17.25
N ARG A 282 4.66 -14.66 -17.41
CA ARG A 282 4.97 -13.79 -18.55
C ARG A 282 6.08 -12.81 -18.19
N PHE A 283 6.75 -12.30 -19.21
CA PHE A 283 7.64 -11.16 -19.07
C PHE A 283 6.81 -9.89 -18.90
N SER A 284 7.32 -8.94 -18.10
CA SER A 284 6.73 -7.61 -18.01
C SER A 284 6.86 -6.89 -19.35
N ASP A 285 6.09 -5.81 -19.52
CA ASP A 285 6.20 -4.96 -20.71
C ASP A 285 7.60 -4.36 -20.86
N ASP A 286 8.27 -4.03 -19.74
CA ASP A 286 9.65 -3.53 -19.74
C ASP A 286 10.64 -4.60 -20.22
N GLN A 287 10.46 -5.85 -19.81
CA GLN A 287 11.31 -6.96 -20.24
C GLN A 287 11.11 -7.24 -21.74
N MET A 288 9.86 -7.26 -22.18
CA MET A 288 9.52 -7.44 -23.59
C MET A 288 10.07 -6.32 -24.46
N GLU A 289 9.99 -5.07 -24.01
CA GLU A 289 10.51 -3.92 -24.72
C GLU A 289 12.04 -3.94 -24.80
N THR A 290 12.70 -4.31 -23.69
CA THR A 290 14.16 -4.50 -23.68
C THR A 290 14.56 -5.54 -24.73
N TRP A 291 13.86 -6.66 -24.81
CA TRP A 291 14.16 -7.68 -25.82
C TRP A 291 13.92 -7.24 -27.25
N ARG A 292 12.82 -6.52 -27.53
CA ARG A 292 12.56 -5.97 -28.87
C ARG A 292 13.70 -5.07 -29.32
N GLN A 293 14.19 -4.22 -28.44
CA GLN A 293 15.31 -3.32 -28.72
C GLN A 293 16.61 -4.10 -29.00
N GLU A 294 16.90 -5.15 -28.24
CA GLU A 294 18.08 -5.98 -28.50
C GLU A 294 17.99 -6.75 -29.83
N PHE A 295 16.81 -7.29 -30.19
CA PHE A 295 16.62 -7.93 -31.49
C PHE A 295 16.84 -6.95 -32.65
N GLN A 296 16.29 -5.73 -32.54
CA GLN A 296 16.45 -4.71 -33.56
C GLN A 296 17.93 -4.31 -33.75
N ARG A 297 18.71 -4.16 -32.67
CA ARG A 297 20.15 -3.88 -32.76
C ARG A 297 20.92 -4.98 -33.49
N VAL A 298 20.60 -6.25 -33.20
CA VAL A 298 21.26 -7.39 -33.84
C VAL A 298 20.93 -7.46 -35.33
N GLU A 299 19.71 -7.12 -35.73
CA GLU A 299 19.32 -7.02 -37.15
C GLU A 299 20.06 -5.88 -37.86
N GLU A 300 20.13 -4.69 -37.25
CA GLU A 300 20.86 -3.53 -37.79
C GLU A 300 22.37 -3.81 -37.94
N ASP A 301 23.02 -4.42 -36.93
CA ASP A 301 24.44 -4.79 -36.97
C ASP A 301 24.72 -5.92 -38.00
N GLY A 302 23.76 -6.82 -38.22
CA GLY A 302 23.85 -7.91 -39.18
C GLY A 302 23.76 -7.43 -40.63
N ASP A 303 22.96 -6.39 -40.89
CA ASP A 303 22.84 -5.77 -42.20
C ASP A 303 24.10 -4.97 -42.56
N GLU A 304 24.78 -4.31 -41.62
CA GLU A 304 26.01 -3.55 -41.88
C GLU A 304 27.22 -4.44 -42.25
N GLN A 305 27.30 -5.68 -41.74
CA GLN A 305 28.37 -6.63 -42.09
C GLN A 305 28.16 -7.31 -43.45
N GLY A 306 26.96 -7.23 -44.04
CA GLY A 306 26.61 -7.85 -45.33
C GLY A 306 27.04 -7.04 -46.56
N PHE A 307 27.55 -5.81 -46.41
CA PHE A 307 27.90 -4.92 -47.52
C PHE A 307 29.42 -4.70 -47.71
N GLU A 308 30.29 -5.32 -46.90
CA GLU A 308 31.75 -5.19 -47.07
C GLU A 308 32.39 -6.22 -48.03
N GLU A 309 31.62 -7.14 -48.62
CA GLU A 309 32.12 -8.11 -49.62
C GLU A 309 31.34 -8.03 -50.95
N LEU A 310 31.44 -6.91 -51.68
CA LEU A 310 31.09 -6.83 -53.12
C LEU A 310 32.05 -5.94 -53.92
#